data_AF-A0A3C0W9T2-F1
#
_entry.id   AF-A0A3C0W9T2-F1
#
_cell.length_a   1.000
_cell.length_b   1.000
_cell.length_c   1.000
_cell.angle_alpha   90.00
_cell.angle_beta   90.00
_cell.angle_gamma   90.00
#
_symmetry.space_group_name_H-M   'P 1'
#
loop_
_entity.id
_entity.type
_entity.pdbx_description
1 polymer ?
#
loop_
_entity_poly.entity_id
_entity_poly.type
_entity_poly.pdbx_seq_one_letter_code
_entity_poly.pdbx_strand_id
1 'polypeptide(L)'
;MAVFWVIIGMAAIFALLGVAFFRTKDPQRAVLYLTGDYTGLDAAKVCHTAGRRMLWWAAALVLCAAVALWNRKWGLCLAVGVPLVCVAYHALDMVQNRDRYRK
;
A
#
# COMPACT_ATOMS: atom_id res chain seq x y z
N MET A 1 -9.82 18.18 -13.65
CA MET A 1 -8.60 17.59 -14.26
C MET A 1 -7.43 17.43 -13.29
N ALA A 2 -6.99 18.44 -12.55
CA ALA A 2 -5.85 18.28 -11.61
C ALA A 2 -5.98 17.12 -10.60
N VAL A 3 -7.17 16.95 -10.00
CA VAL A 3 -7.42 15.86 -9.03
C VAL A 3 -7.22 14.47 -9.64
N PHE A 4 -7.63 14.26 -10.89
CA PHE A 4 -7.43 12.99 -11.58
C PHE A 4 -5.94 12.65 -11.69
N TRP A 5 -5.12 13.59 -12.16
CA TRP A 5 -3.68 13.40 -12.31
C TRP A 5 -2.97 13.14 -10.98
N VAL A 6 -3.41 13.80 -9.90
CA VAL A 6 -2.88 13.55 -8.56
C VAL A 6 -3.19 12.12 -8.11
N ILE A 7 -4.44 11.65 -8.29
CA ILE A 7 -4.84 10.29 -7.90
C ILE A 7 -4.07 9.25 -8.72
N ILE A 8 -3.92 9.46 -10.03
CA ILE A 8 -3.13 8.57 -10.90
C ILE A 8 -1.65 8.57 -10.51
N GLY A 9 -1.09 9.74 -10.18
CA GLY A 9 0.29 9.86 -9.68
C GLY A 9 0.49 9.08 -8.38
N MET A 10 -0.44 9.18 -7.42
CA MET A 10 -0.41 8.38 -6.19
C MET A 10 -0.52 6.88 -6.49
N ALA A 11 -1.41 6.48 -7.40
CA ALA A 11 -1.55 5.08 -7.80
C ALA A 11 -0.25 4.54 -8.41
N ALA A 12 0.42 5.33 -9.25
CA ALA A 12 1.71 4.97 -9.84
C ALA A 12 2.80 4.81 -8.76
N ILE A 13 2.87 5.72 -7.79
CA ILE A 13 3.82 5.60 -6.66
C ILE A 13 3.55 4.32 -5.87
N PHE A 14 2.29 4.03 -5.54
CA PHE A 14 1.92 2.80 -4.82
C PHE A 14 2.23 1.54 -5.64
N ALA A 15 2.03 1.57 -6.95
CA ALA A 15 2.38 0.46 -7.82
C ALA A 15 3.90 0.23 -7.86
N LEU A 16 4.69 1.30 -8.02
CA LEU A 16 6.16 1.23 -8.04
C LEU A 16 6.72 0.71 -6.71
N LEU A 17 6.24 1.25 -5.58
CA LEU A 17 6.60 0.75 -4.26
C LEU A 17 6.17 -0.71 -4.10
N GLY A 18 4.95 -1.05 -4.52
CA GLY A 18 4.44 -2.42 -4.50
C GLY A 18 5.32 -3.40 -5.26
N VAL A 19 5.74 -3.06 -6.48
CA VAL A 19 6.68 -3.86 -7.27
C VAL A 19 8.05 -3.96 -6.58
N ALA A 20 8.57 -2.84 -6.04
CA ALA A 20 9.86 -2.81 -5.37
C ALA A 20 9.89 -3.75 -4.14
N PHE A 21 8.85 -3.71 -3.30
CA PHE A 21 8.72 -4.61 -2.16
C PHE A 21 8.45 -6.06 -2.57
N PHE A 22 7.64 -6.28 -3.61
CA PHE A 22 7.32 -7.63 -4.08
C PHE A 22 8.53 -8.34 -4.71
N ARG A 23 9.41 -7.60 -5.40
CA ARG A 23 10.59 -8.12 -6.10
C ARG A 23 11.92 -7.84 -5.40
N THR A 24 11.90 -7.38 -4.15
CA THR A 24 13.14 -7.06 -3.44
C THR A 24 14.02 -8.30 -3.29
N LYS A 25 15.31 -8.16 -3.61
CA LYS A 25 16.32 -9.19 -3.36
C LYS A 25 16.86 -9.14 -1.93
N ASP A 26 16.70 -7.98 -1.27
CA ASP A 26 17.16 -7.72 0.09
C ASP A 26 15.97 -7.35 1.00
N PRO A 27 15.10 -8.32 1.34
CA PRO A 27 13.89 -8.05 2.10
C PRO A 27 14.20 -7.52 3.50
N GLN A 28 15.31 -7.91 4.13
CA GLN A 28 15.68 -7.41 5.46
C GLN A 28 15.90 -5.90 5.49
N ARG A 29 16.60 -5.35 4.50
CA ARG A 29 16.80 -3.89 4.37
C ARG A 29 15.50 -3.17 4.02
N ALA A 30 14.73 -3.71 3.08
CA ALA A 30 13.47 -3.09 2.66
C ALA A 30 12.44 -3.06 3.81
N VAL A 31 12.36 -4.16 4.56
CA VAL A 31 11.56 -4.23 5.78
C VAL A 31 12.09 -3.25 6.82
N LEU A 32 13.41 -3.09 7.01
CA LEU A 32 14.05 -2.12 7.93
C LEU A 32 13.58 -0.65 7.76
N TYR A 33 13.13 -0.29 6.56
CA TYR A 33 12.56 1.04 6.31
C TYR A 33 11.08 1.19 6.71
N LEU A 34 10.35 0.09 6.92
CA LEU A 34 8.89 0.08 7.08
C LEU A 34 8.37 0.08 8.53
N THR A 35 8.93 -0.70 9.46
CA THR A 35 8.30 -0.95 10.78
C THR A 35 9.24 -0.88 12.01
N GLY A 36 10.47 -0.40 11.87
CA GLY A 36 11.44 -0.15 12.96
C GLY A 36 12.05 -1.39 13.64
N ASP A 37 11.24 -2.35 14.10
CA ASP A 37 11.67 -3.56 14.81
C ASP A 37 11.09 -4.84 14.19
N TYR A 38 11.98 -5.79 13.88
CA TYR A 38 11.70 -6.98 13.06
C TYR A 38 12.25 -8.26 13.68
N THR A 39 12.71 -8.19 14.93
CA THR A 39 13.22 -9.35 15.63
C THR A 39 12.17 -10.48 15.62
N GLY A 40 12.52 -11.60 14.97
CA GLY A 40 11.68 -12.79 14.82
C GLY A 40 10.70 -12.83 13.63
N LEU A 41 10.66 -11.80 12.77
CA LEU A 41 9.78 -11.77 11.59
C LEU A 41 10.50 -12.28 10.32
N ASP A 42 9.77 -12.97 9.45
CA ASP A 42 10.22 -13.31 8.10
C ASP A 42 10.07 -12.07 7.18
N ALA A 43 11.19 -11.38 6.99
CA ALA A 43 11.25 -10.18 6.17
C ALA A 43 10.77 -10.41 4.73
N ALA A 44 11.01 -11.59 4.15
CA ALA A 44 10.58 -11.87 2.78
C ALA A 44 9.05 -11.94 2.69
N LYS A 45 8.42 -12.63 3.65
CA LYS A 45 6.96 -12.75 3.74
C LYS A 45 6.29 -11.39 4.01
N VAL A 46 6.89 -10.56 4.86
CA VAL A 46 6.41 -9.19 5.14
C VAL A 46 6.51 -8.32 3.88
N CYS A 47 7.68 -8.27 3.23
CA CYS A 47 7.87 -7.51 1.98
C CYS A 47 6.90 -7.95 0.87
N HIS A 48 6.75 -9.26 0.66
CA HIS A 48 5.87 -9.79 -0.36
C HIS A 48 4.39 -9.46 -0.06
N THR A 49 3.96 -9.58 1.20
CA THR A 49 2.59 -9.24 1.60
C THR A 49 2.33 -7.74 1.50
N ALA A 50 3.26 -6.90 1.97
CA ALA A 50 3.18 -5.44 1.87
C ALA A 50 3.15 -5.00 0.40
N GLY A 51 4.05 -5.53 -0.43
CA GLY A 51 4.11 -5.23 -1.86
C GLY A 51 2.83 -5.61 -2.60
N ARG A 52 2.27 -6.80 -2.31
CA ARG A 52 0.98 -7.23 -2.86
C ARG A 52 -0.16 -6.29 -2.45
N ARG A 53 -0.19 -5.87 -1.18
CA ARG A 53 -1.20 -4.92 -0.68
C ARG A 53 -1.10 -3.57 -1.39
N MET A 54 0.11 -3.03 -1.53
CA MET A 54 0.33 -1.76 -2.23
C MET A 54 -0.12 -1.80 -3.70
N LEU A 55 0.08 -2.92 -4.40
CA LEU A 55 -0.45 -3.12 -5.75
C LEU A 55 -1.99 -3.11 -5.79
N TRP A 56 -2.64 -3.75 -4.82
CA TRP A 56 -4.10 -3.68 -4.70
C TRP A 56 -4.60 -2.27 -4.39
N TRP A 57 -3.89 -1.54 -3.53
CA TRP A 57 -4.23 -0.15 -3.22
C TRP A 57 -4.06 0.77 -4.43
N ALA A 58 -3.02 0.55 -5.24
CA ALA A 58 -2.84 1.24 -6.51
C ALA A 58 -4.04 1.00 -7.45
N ALA A 59 -4.49 -0.26 -7.58
CA ALA A 59 -5.67 -0.58 -8.38
C ALA A 59 -6.94 0.12 -7.85
N ALA A 60 -7.13 0.15 -6.52
CA ALA A 60 -8.25 0.87 -5.90
C ALA A 60 -8.20 2.39 -6.18
N LEU A 61 -7.01 2.99 -6.17
CA LEU A 61 -6.83 4.40 -6.51
C LEU A 61 -7.14 4.69 -7.99
N VAL A 62 -6.85 3.78 -8.91
CA VAL A 62 -7.25 3.93 -10.32
C VAL A 62 -8.77 3.97 -10.46
N LEU A 63 -9.50 3.14 -9.69
CA LEU A 63 -10.97 3.20 -9.65
C LEU A 63 -11.46 4.55 -9.09
N CYS A 64 -10.81 5.06 -8.04
CA CYS A 64 -11.12 6.39 -7.50
C CYS A 64 -10.89 7.51 -8.52
N ALA A 65 -9.84 7.39 -9.35
CA ALA A 65 -9.56 8.34 -10.42
C ALA A 65 -10.67 8.32 -11.48
N ALA A 66 -11.19 7.14 -11.85
CA ALA A 66 -12.33 7.03 -12.75
C ALA A 66 -13.58 7.70 -12.17
N VAL A 67 -13.88 7.52 -10.88
CA VAL A 67 -14.98 8.22 -10.19
C VAL A 67 -14.75 9.73 -10.19
N ALA A 68 -13.51 10.19 -10.05
CA ALA A 68 -13.17 11.63 -10.08
C ALA A 68 -13.42 12.29 -11.45
N LEU A 69 -13.46 11.53 -12.54
CA LEU A 69 -13.86 12.03 -13.87
C LEU A 69 -15.37 12.32 -13.93
N TRP A 70 -16.18 11.50 -13.26
CA TRP A 70 -17.64 11.69 -13.19
C TRP A 70 -18.03 12.72 -12.14
N ASN A 71 -17.50 12.60 -10.92
CA ASN A 71 -17.77 13.53 -9.83
C ASN A 71 -16.51 13.79 -9.00
N ARG A 72 -15.98 15.00 -9.12
CA ARG A 72 -14.75 15.42 -8.45
C ARG A 72 -14.83 15.34 -6.91
N LYS A 73 -15.99 15.64 -6.31
CA LYS A 73 -16.14 15.63 -4.84
C LYS A 73 -16.05 14.20 -4.31
N TRP A 74 -16.79 13.28 -4.91
CA TRP A 74 -16.76 11.87 -4.54
C TRP A 74 -15.40 11.22 -4.82
N GLY A 75 -14.81 11.51 -5.99
CA GLY A 75 -13.47 11.01 -6.32
C GLY A 75 -12.40 11.45 -5.32
N LEU A 76 -12.46 12.70 -4.85
CA LEU A 76 -11.54 13.19 -3.82
C LEU A 76 -11.78 12.53 -2.46
N CYS A 77 -13.03 12.43 -2.00
CA CYS A 77 -13.36 11.78 -0.73
C CYS A 77 -12.87 10.32 -0.71
N LEU A 78 -13.09 9.58 -1.81
CA LEU A 78 -12.63 8.20 -1.93
C LEU A 78 -11.11 8.10 -2.03
N ALA A 79 -10.46 8.99 -2.79
CA ALA A 79 -9.00 9.00 -2.93
C ALA A 79 -8.26 9.30 -1.63
N VAL A 80 -8.91 9.95 -0.65
CA VAL A 80 -8.36 10.15 0.70
C VAL A 80 -8.80 9.02 1.64
N GLY A 81 -10.08 8.66 1.63
CA GLY A 81 -10.62 7.66 2.55
C GLY A 81 -10.09 6.25 2.33
N VAL A 82 -9.96 5.82 1.07
CA VAL A 82 -9.49 4.47 0.72
C VAL A 82 -8.06 4.24 1.22
N PRO A 83 -7.06 5.11 0.92
CA PRO A 83 -5.71 4.93 1.47
C PRO A 83 -5.66 4.90 3.00
N LEU A 84 -6.45 5.73 3.68
CA LEU A 84 -6.49 5.74 5.15
C LEU A 84 -6.95 4.40 5.72
N VAL A 85 -8.05 3.86 5.17
CA VAL A 85 -8.56 2.53 5.56
C VAL A 85 -7.54 1.44 5.24
N CYS A 86 -6.90 1.51 4.07
CA CYS A 86 -5.86 0.57 3.67
C CYS A 86 -4.65 0.56 4.62
N VAL A 87 -4.16 1.75 5.00
CA VAL A 87 -3.05 1.89 5.95
C VAL A 87 -3.45 1.42 7.35
N ALA A 88 -4.64 1.81 7.84
CA ALA A 88 -5.16 1.35 9.12
C ALA A 88 -5.30 -0.18 9.15
N TYR A 89 -5.87 -0.78 8.10
CA TYR A 89 -5.97 -2.22 7.96
C TYR A 89 -4.59 -2.90 7.98
N HIS A 90 -3.62 -2.35 7.24
CA HIS A 90 -2.27 -2.91 7.24
C HIS A 90 -1.62 -2.85 8.63
N ALA A 91 -1.74 -1.73 9.33
CA ALA A 91 -1.21 -1.57 10.68
C ALA A 91 -1.88 -2.53 11.67
N LEU A 92 -3.21 -2.62 11.66
CA LEU A 92 -3.97 -3.53 12.52
C LEU A 92 -3.58 -4.98 12.26
N ASP A 93 -3.47 -5.39 11.00
CA ASP A 93 -3.09 -6.75 10.65
C ASP A 93 -1.66 -7.09 11.08
N MET A 94 -0.70 -6.15 10.96
CA MET A 94 0.66 -6.37 11.44
C MET A 94 0.75 -6.47 12.97
N VAL A 95 -0.12 -5.75 13.70
CA VAL A 95 -0.18 -5.81 15.17
C VAL A 95 -0.88 -7.07 15.65
N GLN A 96 -2.07 -7.37 15.11
CA GLN A 96 -2.91 -8.47 15.60
C GLN A 96 -2.46 -9.83 15.07
N ASN A 97 -2.05 -9.91 13.81
CA ASN A 97 -1.66 -11.16 13.15
C ASN A 97 -0.14 -11.27 13.03
N ARG A 98 0.63 -10.67 13.95
CA ARG A 98 2.10 -10.63 13.92
C ARG A 98 2.71 -12.03 13.80
N ASP A 99 2.13 -13.02 14.48
CA ASP A 99 2.60 -14.41 14.44
C ASP A 99 2.51 -15.04 13.05
N ARG A 100 1.59 -14.57 12.20
CA ARG A 100 1.47 -15.02 10.80
C ARG A 100 2.71 -14.67 9.98
N TYR A 101 3.48 -13.70 10.42
CA TYR A 101 4.67 -13.18 9.77
C TYR A 101 5.98 -13.66 10.43
N ARG A 102 5.90 -14.48 11.48
CA ARG A 102 7.08 -15.12 12.08
C ARG A 102 7.58 -16.27 11.19
N LYS A 103 8.87 -16.60 11.36
CA LYS A 103 9.52 -17.75 10.72
C LYS A 103 8.91 -19.07 11.19
#